data_AF-A0AAN4YME7-F1
#
_entry.id   AF-A0AAN4YME7-F1
#
_cell.length_a   1.000
_cell.length_b   1.000
_cell.length_c   1.000
_cell.angle_alpha   90.00
_cell.angle_beta   90.00
_cell.angle_gamma   90.00
#
_symmetry.space_group_name_H-M   'P 1'
#
loop_
_entity.id
_entity.type
_entity.pdbx_description
1 polymer ?
#
loop_
_entity_poly.entity_id
_entity_poly.type
_entity_poly.pdbx_seq_one_letter_code
_entity_poly.pdbx_strand_id
1 'polypeptide(L)'
;MASIVVADNTLLAFNIVPSEIVQRLAAVGIMALVAACLSISREWSVRIVNSLSLLKLATFLLILATAFAIVVGVLPNNVDTGSNFRQPFAGSSTTVYDYTVSLFKVLESFLGWNSAGMVLGEVKNPQRTLKVAGLLGVGSVGILYLLINVSYFIVATPDDISRAGVQLVARLLGNLFGSAASRVTAAMVALSTFGSMISTAFAVTRVIRELALEGIIPAAGILSKMSKSGNPASATSVFMFGPSVVAVLLLPFGRLTIIKC
;
A
#
# COMPACT_ATOMS: atom_id res chain seq x y z
N MET A 1 -0.52 -2.82 -9.07
CA MET A 1 -0.98 -3.62 -7.91
C MET A 1 -1.68 -2.75 -6.85
N ALA A 2 -1.08 -1.67 -6.37
CA ALA A 2 -1.69 -0.79 -5.35
C ALA A 2 -3.08 -0.22 -5.72
N SER A 3 -3.31 0.15 -6.98
CA SER A 3 -4.63 0.62 -7.47
C SER A 3 -5.74 -0.42 -7.31
N ILE A 4 -5.40 -1.70 -7.44
CA ILE A 4 -6.35 -2.82 -7.28
C ILE A 4 -6.68 -3.01 -5.80
N VAL A 5 -5.68 -2.91 -4.92
CA VAL A 5 -5.88 -2.94 -3.46
C VAL A 5 -6.86 -1.84 -3.03
N VAL A 6 -6.69 -0.62 -3.56
CA VAL A 6 -7.62 0.49 -3.31
C VAL A 6 -9.00 0.15 -3.85
N ALA A 7 -9.11 -0.33 -5.09
CA ALA A 7 -10.38 -0.67 -5.71
C ALA A 7 -11.14 -1.75 -4.91
N ASP A 8 -10.46 -2.83 -4.52
CA ASP A 8 -11.06 -3.95 -3.81
C ASP A 8 -11.54 -3.57 -2.40
N ASN A 9 -10.74 -2.81 -1.66
CA ASN A 9 -11.14 -2.28 -0.35
C ASN A 9 -12.26 -1.24 -0.46
N THR A 10 -12.28 -0.44 -1.53
CA THR A 10 -13.36 0.52 -1.79
C THR A 10 -14.66 -0.19 -2.12
N LEU A 11 -14.63 -1.22 -2.98
CA LEU A 11 -15.80 -2.03 -3.31
C LEU A 11 -16.35 -2.75 -2.07
N LEU A 12 -15.48 -3.26 -1.20
CA LEU A 12 -15.91 -3.83 0.08
C LEU A 12 -16.57 -2.80 1.00
N ALA A 13 -16.01 -1.58 1.09
CA ALA A 13 -16.59 -0.50 1.87
C ALA A 13 -18.01 -0.12 1.38
N PHE A 14 -18.25 -0.13 0.07
CA PHE A 14 -19.56 0.12 -0.54
C PHE A 14 -20.47 -1.12 -0.66
N ASN A 15 -20.02 -2.29 -0.19
CA ASN A 15 -20.77 -3.55 -0.26
C ASN A 15 -21.12 -4.00 -1.71
N ILE A 16 -20.25 -3.67 -2.67
CA ILE A 16 -20.46 -4.03 -4.08
C ILE A 16 -19.70 -5.32 -4.38
N VAL A 17 -20.38 -6.30 -4.98
CA VAL A 17 -19.74 -7.55 -5.41
C VAL A 17 -18.74 -7.25 -6.53
N PRO A 18 -17.46 -7.60 -6.38
CA PRO A 18 -16.45 -7.26 -7.37
C PRO A 18 -16.62 -8.12 -8.63
N SER A 19 -17.13 -7.50 -9.70
CA SER A 19 -16.91 -7.99 -11.06
C SER A 19 -15.53 -7.56 -11.55
N GLU A 20 -14.83 -8.41 -12.31
CA GLU A 20 -13.50 -8.12 -12.85
C GLU A 20 -13.46 -6.80 -13.64
N ILE A 21 -14.53 -6.51 -14.39
CA ILE A 21 -14.66 -5.28 -15.17
C ILE A 21 -14.80 -4.07 -14.25
N VAL A 22 -15.59 -4.19 -13.18
CA VAL A 22 -15.81 -3.11 -12.20
C VAL A 22 -14.52 -2.81 -11.43
N GLN A 23 -13.76 -3.83 -11.04
CA GLN A 23 -12.45 -3.66 -10.40
C GLN A 23 -11.45 -2.93 -11.32
N ARG A 24 -11.38 -3.32 -12.61
CA ARG A 24 -10.50 -2.67 -13.59
C ARG A 24 -10.88 -1.20 -13.81
N LEU A 25 -12.17 -0.91 -14.00
CA LEU A 25 -12.67 0.46 -14.18
C LEU A 25 -12.42 1.32 -12.93
N ALA A 26 -12.67 0.78 -11.74
CA ALA A 26 -12.37 1.47 -10.48
C ALA A 26 -10.87 1.77 -10.35
N ALA A 27 -10.00 0.82 -10.68
CA ALA A 27 -8.55 1.01 -10.63
C ALA A 27 -8.07 2.11 -11.59
N VAL A 28 -8.64 2.18 -12.81
CA VAL A 28 -8.34 3.26 -13.78
C VAL A 28 -8.85 4.61 -13.27
N GLY A 29 -10.07 4.66 -12.72
CA GLY A 29 -10.63 5.86 -12.10
C GLY A 29 -9.77 6.39 -10.95
N ILE A 30 -9.27 5.50 -10.09
CA ILE A 30 -8.36 5.85 -8.99
C ILE A 30 -7.04 6.41 -9.54
N MET A 31 -6.47 5.83 -10.60
CA MET A 31 -5.26 6.37 -11.23
C MET A 31 -5.50 7.76 -11.83
N ALA A 32 -6.65 7.99 -12.44
CA ALA A 32 -7.01 9.30 -12.98
C ALA A 32 -7.14 10.33 -11.86
N LEU A 33 -7.72 9.92 -10.72
CA LEU A 33 -7.85 10.74 -9.53
C LEU A 33 -6.49 11.09 -8.92
N VAL A 34 -5.55 10.13 -8.85
CA VAL A 34 -4.16 10.40 -8.46
C VAL A 34 -3.54 11.44 -9.38
N ALA A 35 -3.63 11.26 -10.70
CA ALA A 35 -3.07 12.21 -11.67
C ALA A 35 -3.69 13.62 -11.53
N ALA A 36 -5.00 13.71 -11.29
CA ALA A 36 -5.69 14.97 -11.03
C ALA A 36 -5.21 15.63 -9.72
N CYS A 37 -5.10 14.87 -8.62
CA CYS A 37 -4.60 15.35 -7.33
C CYS A 37 -3.17 15.91 -7.42
N LEU A 38 -2.29 15.27 -8.20
CA LEU A 38 -0.95 15.80 -8.43
C LEU A 38 -0.93 17.05 -9.33
N SER A 39 -1.97 17.28 -10.12
CA SER A 39 -2.03 18.43 -11.05
C SER A 39 -2.46 19.74 -10.37
N ILE A 40 -3.25 19.66 -9.29
CA ILE A 40 -3.90 20.82 -8.65
C ILE A 40 -2.90 21.71 -7.89
N SER A 41 -2.06 21.17 -7.01
CA SER A 41 -1.02 21.94 -6.30
C SER A 41 -0.09 21.04 -5.48
N ARG A 42 1.22 21.31 -5.54
CA ARG A 42 2.25 20.62 -4.75
C ARG A 42 1.97 20.67 -3.24
N GLU A 43 1.61 21.84 -2.71
CA GLU A 43 1.43 22.03 -1.26
C GLU A 43 0.25 21.22 -0.73
N TRP A 44 -0.85 21.17 -1.49
CA TRP A 44 -2.01 20.37 -1.14
C TRP A 44 -1.74 18.88 -1.25
N SER A 45 -1.01 18.42 -2.27
CA SER A 45 -0.61 17.01 -2.39
C SER A 45 0.23 16.56 -1.18
N VAL A 46 1.19 17.37 -0.73
CA VAL A 46 2.01 17.06 0.45
C VAL A 46 1.17 17.03 1.73
N ARG A 47 0.27 17.99 1.93
CA ARG A 47 -0.64 18.00 3.09
C ARG A 47 -1.54 16.77 3.13
N ILE A 48 -2.13 16.39 1.99
CA ILE A 48 -2.99 15.20 1.86
C ILE A 48 -2.18 13.94 2.20
N VAL A 49 -0.99 13.77 1.63
CA VAL A 49 -0.13 12.61 1.90
C VAL A 49 0.25 12.54 3.38
N ASN A 50 0.56 13.68 4.02
CA ASN A 50 0.89 13.70 5.45
C ASN A 50 -0.30 13.28 6.32
N SER A 51 -1.49 13.80 6.05
CA SER A 51 -2.72 13.40 6.76
C SER A 51 -3.05 11.91 6.56
N LEU A 52 -2.88 11.39 5.34
CA LEU A 52 -3.09 9.97 5.05
C LEU A 52 -2.01 9.07 5.68
N SER A 53 -0.81 9.61 5.90
CA SER A 53 0.26 8.90 6.62
C SER A 53 -0.04 8.79 8.12
N LEU A 54 -0.60 9.84 8.73
CA LEU A 54 -1.11 9.78 10.11
C LEU A 54 -2.25 8.77 10.24
N LEU A 55 -3.18 8.75 9.28
CA LEU A 55 -4.26 7.76 9.23
C LEU A 55 -3.70 6.33 9.17
N LYS A 56 -2.65 6.09 8.36
CA LYS A 56 -1.99 4.79 8.26
C LYS A 56 -1.40 4.33 9.60
N LEU A 57 -0.72 5.23 10.31
CA LEU A 57 -0.18 4.94 11.64
C LEU A 57 -1.29 4.64 12.64
N ALA A 58 -2.40 5.38 12.60
CA ALA A 58 -3.55 5.12 13.45
C ALA A 58 -4.16 3.73 13.19
N THR A 59 -4.25 3.28 11.93
CA THR A 59 -4.70 1.92 11.60
C THR A 59 -3.78 0.86 12.19
N PHE A 60 -2.46 1.03 12.10
CA PHE A 60 -1.51 0.09 12.70
C PHE A 60 -1.62 0.04 14.22
N LEU A 61 -1.72 1.20 14.87
CA LEU A 61 -1.92 1.28 16.32
C LEU A 61 -3.22 0.61 16.76
N LEU A 62 -4.30 0.78 15.99
CA LEU A 62 -5.58 0.14 16.25
C LEU A 62 -5.44 -1.40 16.20
N ILE A 63 -4.78 -1.95 15.17
CA ILE A 63 -4.53 -3.40 15.08
C ILE A 63 -3.75 -3.92 16.29
N LEU A 64 -2.67 -3.22 16.67
CA LEU A 64 -1.86 -3.59 17.82
C LEU A 64 -2.66 -3.52 19.13
N ALA A 65 -3.46 -2.47 19.32
CA ALA A 65 -4.31 -2.31 20.49
C ALA A 65 -5.38 -3.40 20.58
N THR A 66 -5.99 -3.79 19.46
CA THR A 66 -6.96 -4.90 19.42
C THR A 66 -6.32 -6.23 19.79
N ALA A 67 -5.14 -6.55 19.25
CA ALA A 67 -4.43 -7.77 19.61
C ALA A 67 -4.01 -7.77 21.09
N PHE A 68 -3.52 -6.65 21.60
CA PHE A 68 -3.18 -6.51 23.01
C PHE A 68 -4.40 -6.67 23.93
N ALA A 69 -5.54 -6.06 23.58
CA ALA A 69 -6.78 -6.19 24.35
C ALA A 69 -7.32 -7.62 24.37
N ILE A 70 -7.11 -8.39 23.31
CA ILE A 70 -7.43 -9.84 23.27
C ILE A 70 -6.51 -10.61 24.21
N VAL A 71 -5.19 -10.37 24.18
CA VAL A 71 -4.22 -11.07 25.05
C VAL A 71 -4.48 -10.79 26.53
N VAL A 72 -4.87 -9.56 26.89
CA VAL A 72 -5.20 -9.17 28.27
C VAL A 72 -6.60 -9.68 28.69
N GLY A 73 -7.41 -10.20 27.76
CA GLY A 73 -8.74 -10.73 28.04
C GLY A 73 -9.84 -9.66 28.15
N VAL A 74 -9.58 -8.44 27.66
CA VAL A 74 -10.57 -7.35 27.62
C VAL A 74 -11.59 -7.57 26.50
N LEU A 75 -11.14 -8.16 25.39
CA LEU A 75 -12.01 -8.50 24.25
C LEU A 75 -12.16 -10.01 24.13
N PRO A 76 -13.38 -10.52 23.88
CA PRO A 76 -13.58 -11.92 23.57
C PRO A 76 -12.95 -12.22 22.21
N ASN A 77 -12.23 -13.35 22.13
CA ASN A 77 -11.73 -13.87 20.87
C ASN A 77 -12.32 -15.26 20.66
N ASN A 78 -12.87 -15.49 19.47
CA ASN A 78 -13.42 -16.79 19.09
C ASN A 78 -12.31 -17.79 18.68
N VAL A 79 -11.05 -17.32 18.64
CA VAL A 79 -9.86 -18.11 18.31
C VAL A 79 -9.03 -18.33 19.58
N ASP A 80 -8.52 -19.56 19.74
CA ASP A 80 -7.60 -19.90 20.82
C ASP A 80 -6.29 -19.10 20.68
N THR A 81 -6.10 -18.16 21.61
CA THR A 81 -4.98 -17.22 21.63
C THR A 81 -3.70 -17.97 21.99
N GLY A 82 -2.99 -18.46 20.97
CA GLY A 82 -1.79 -19.28 21.16
C GLY A 82 -1.71 -20.49 20.23
N SER A 83 -2.82 -20.93 19.65
CA SER A 83 -2.89 -22.09 18.76
C SER A 83 -1.88 -22.00 17.60
N ASN A 84 -1.83 -20.84 16.94
CA ASN A 84 -0.88 -20.56 15.85
C ASN A 84 0.58 -20.60 16.28
N PHE A 85 0.89 -20.29 17.55
CA PHE A 85 2.26 -20.31 18.07
C PHE A 85 2.69 -21.71 18.54
N ARG A 86 1.74 -22.61 18.81
CA ARG A 86 2.04 -24.02 19.17
C ARG A 86 2.49 -24.84 17.96
N GLN A 87 1.92 -24.58 16.79
CA GLN A 87 2.25 -25.28 15.54
C GLN A 87 2.48 -24.29 14.38
N PRO A 88 3.53 -23.46 14.44
CA PRO A 88 3.72 -22.36 13.49
C PRO A 88 3.97 -22.79 12.04
N PHE A 89 4.42 -24.04 11.82
CA PHE A 89 4.73 -24.59 10.50
C PHE A 89 3.69 -25.59 9.99
N ALA A 90 2.61 -25.86 10.75
CA ALA A 90 1.58 -26.79 10.30
C ALA A 90 0.90 -26.27 9.03
N GLY A 91 0.78 -27.13 8.01
CA GLY A 91 0.18 -26.77 6.73
C GLY A 91 1.05 -25.89 5.81
N SER A 92 2.34 -25.72 6.13
CA SER A 92 3.26 -24.98 5.26
C SER A 92 3.52 -25.73 3.95
N SER A 93 3.55 -24.99 2.83
CA SER A 93 3.97 -25.57 1.54
C SER A 93 5.44 -25.99 1.57
N THR A 94 5.76 -27.06 0.85
CA THR A 94 7.12 -27.58 0.68
C THR A 94 7.74 -27.19 -0.67
N THR A 95 7.00 -26.48 -1.51
CA THR A 95 7.43 -26.14 -2.87
C THR A 95 8.27 -24.86 -2.88
N VAL A 96 9.43 -24.90 -3.53
CA VAL A 96 10.35 -23.74 -3.67
C VAL A 96 9.66 -22.53 -4.32
N TYR A 97 8.72 -22.77 -5.23
CA TYR A 97 7.93 -21.73 -5.89
C TYR A 97 7.15 -20.88 -4.89
N ASP A 98 6.48 -21.49 -3.91
CA ASP A 98 5.63 -20.77 -2.95
C ASP A 98 6.47 -19.94 -1.98
N TYR A 99 7.64 -20.45 -1.58
CA TYR A 99 8.62 -19.68 -0.82
C TYR A 99 9.14 -18.48 -1.61
N THR A 100 9.44 -18.67 -2.90
CA THR A 100 9.94 -17.60 -3.77
C THR A 100 8.90 -16.50 -3.95
N VAL A 101 7.65 -16.86 -4.26
CA VAL A 101 6.55 -15.91 -4.41
C VAL A 101 6.26 -15.16 -3.10
N SER A 102 6.28 -15.87 -1.96
CA SER A 102 6.09 -15.25 -0.65
C SER A 102 7.22 -14.27 -0.31
N LEU A 103 8.47 -14.63 -0.60
CA LEU A 103 9.62 -13.74 -0.41
C LEU A 103 9.49 -12.48 -1.27
N PHE A 104 9.09 -12.60 -2.53
CA PHE A 104 8.81 -11.43 -3.38
C PHE A 104 7.72 -10.53 -2.78
N LYS A 105 6.63 -11.08 -2.24
CA LYS A 105 5.58 -10.28 -1.56
C LYS A 105 6.11 -9.55 -0.32
N VAL A 106 6.99 -10.18 0.45
CA VAL A 106 7.63 -9.55 1.61
C VAL A 106 8.56 -8.43 1.16
N LEU A 107 9.40 -8.66 0.14
CA LEU A 107 10.31 -7.65 -0.40
C LEU A 107 9.55 -6.44 -0.98
N GLU A 108 8.44 -6.67 -1.68
CA GLU A 108 7.56 -5.61 -2.18
C GLU A 108 6.98 -4.76 -1.04
N SER A 109 6.79 -5.33 0.15
CA SER A 109 6.31 -4.58 1.33
C SER A 109 7.36 -3.62 1.90
N PHE A 110 8.65 -3.91 1.69
CA PHE A 110 9.75 -3.01 2.05
C PHE A 110 10.14 -2.05 0.91
N LEU A 111 9.63 -2.27 -0.31
CA LEU A 111 9.89 -1.40 -1.45
C LEU A 111 9.27 -0.01 -1.21
N GLY A 112 10.06 1.06 -1.38
CA GLY A 112 9.62 2.45 -1.14
C GLY A 112 10.60 3.28 -0.32
N TRP A 113 11.55 2.65 0.39
CA TRP A 113 12.64 3.38 1.05
C TRP A 113 13.50 4.17 0.05
N ASN A 114 13.60 3.70 -1.20
CA ASN A 114 14.31 4.35 -2.30
C ASN A 114 13.64 5.66 -2.76
N SER A 115 12.33 5.83 -2.56
CA SER A 115 11.61 7.07 -2.88
C SER A 115 12.11 8.25 -2.05
N ALA A 116 12.58 8.01 -0.82
CA ALA A 116 13.24 9.04 -0.01
C ALA A 116 14.58 9.48 -0.63
N GLY A 117 15.29 8.57 -1.29
CA GLY A 117 16.51 8.86 -2.04
C GLY A 117 16.28 9.78 -3.24
N MET A 118 15.16 9.60 -3.93
CA MET A 118 14.79 10.39 -5.13
C MET A 118 14.48 11.86 -4.83
N VAL A 119 14.21 12.19 -3.56
CA VAL A 119 13.91 13.56 -3.12
C VAL A 119 15.03 14.20 -2.30
N LEU A 120 16.19 13.54 -2.18
CA LEU A 120 17.34 14.03 -1.40
C LEU A 120 17.83 15.42 -1.85
N GLY A 121 17.64 15.78 -3.12
CA GLY A 121 18.00 17.11 -3.65
C GLY A 121 17.24 18.27 -3.01
N GLU A 122 16.10 18.02 -2.36
CA GLU A 122 15.33 19.05 -1.64
C GLU A 122 15.49 18.97 -0.11
N VAL A 123 16.26 18.00 0.40
CA VAL A 123 16.42 17.76 1.83
C VAL A 123 17.60 18.57 2.36
N LYS A 124 17.40 19.28 3.47
CA LYS A 124 18.48 19.98 4.19
C LYS A 124 19.49 18.94 4.73
N ASN A 125 20.75 19.04 4.33
CA ASN A 125 21.85 18.14 4.72
C ASN A 125 21.60 16.65 4.40
N PRO A 126 21.58 16.27 3.11
CA PRO A 126 21.16 14.94 2.66
C PRO A 126 22.01 13.80 3.24
N GLN A 127 23.33 13.98 3.37
CA GLN A 127 24.24 12.92 3.86
C GLN A 127 23.93 12.49 5.30
N ARG A 128 23.70 13.45 6.21
CA ARG A 128 23.39 13.14 7.61
C ARG A 128 21.97 12.61 7.75
N THR A 129 21.03 13.22 7.03
CA THR A 129 19.62 12.82 7.08
C THR A 129 19.43 11.40 6.54
N LEU A 130 20.09 11.03 5.43
CA LEU A 130 20.00 9.68 4.87
C LEU A 130 20.56 8.62 5.82
N LYS A 131 21.72 8.88 6.45
CA LYS A 131 22.35 7.93 7.37
C LYS A 131 21.49 7.65 8.60
N VAL A 132 20.92 8.70 9.21
CA VAL A 132 20.15 8.57 10.45
C VAL A 132 18.70 8.22 10.17
N ALA A 133 17.99 9.04 9.38
CA ALA A 133 16.58 8.85 9.13
C ALA A 133 16.30 7.63 8.25
N GLY A 134 17.20 7.29 7.33
CA GLY A 134 17.08 6.07 6.52
C GLY A 134 17.15 4.81 7.38
N LEU A 135 18.19 4.68 8.20
CA LEU A 135 18.37 3.50 9.04
C LEU A 135 17.30 3.38 10.13
N LEU A 136 16.99 4.48 10.82
CA LEU A 136 15.93 4.48 11.84
C LEU A 136 14.55 4.26 11.22
N GLY A 137 14.28 4.83 10.04
CA GLY A 137 13.01 4.66 9.33
C GLY A 137 12.78 3.21 8.92
N VAL A 138 13.74 2.60 8.21
CA VAL A 138 13.63 1.20 7.79
C VAL A 138 13.60 0.25 8.99
N GLY A 139 14.46 0.47 9.99
CA GLY A 139 14.49 -0.36 11.20
C GLY A 139 13.19 -0.31 12.01
N SER A 140 12.64 0.90 12.22
CA SER A 140 11.38 1.06 12.96
C SER A 140 10.18 0.45 12.23
N VAL A 141 10.10 0.62 10.90
CA VAL A 141 9.06 -0.03 10.08
C VAL A 141 9.22 -1.55 10.11
N GLY A 142 10.45 -2.08 10.08
CA GLY A 142 10.71 -3.51 10.21
C GLY A 142 10.17 -4.09 11.53
N ILE A 143 10.44 -3.43 12.66
CA ILE A 143 9.91 -3.83 13.97
C ILE A 143 8.37 -3.76 13.97
N LEU A 144 7.80 -2.68 13.42
CA LEU A 144 6.36 -2.52 13.34
C LEU A 144 5.70 -3.64 12.52
N TYR A 145 6.30 -4.03 11.40
CA TYR A 145 5.81 -5.13 10.57
C TYR A 145 5.85 -6.47 11.31
N LEU A 146 6.91 -6.75 12.08
CA LEU A 146 6.96 -7.94 12.92
C LEU A 146 5.83 -7.96 13.95
N LEU A 147 5.61 -6.83 14.65
CA LEU A 147 4.54 -6.71 15.64
C LEU A 147 3.14 -6.92 15.04
N ILE A 148 2.88 -6.34 13.86
CA ILE A 148 1.60 -6.49 13.16
C ILE A 148 1.38 -7.94 12.73
N ASN A 149 2.41 -8.63 12.24
CA ASN A 149 2.31 -10.05 11.87
C ASN A 149 2.00 -10.92 13.11
N VAL A 150 2.64 -10.64 14.24
CA VAL A 150 2.32 -11.30 15.52
C VAL A 150 0.86 -11.04 15.92
N SER A 151 0.37 -9.80 15.76
CA SER A 151 -1.04 -9.47 15.99
C SER A 151 -1.99 -10.28 15.11
N TYR A 152 -1.67 -10.51 13.84
CA TYR A 152 -2.52 -11.33 12.97
C TYR A 152 -2.62 -12.79 13.46
N PHE A 153 -1.53 -13.38 13.93
CA PHE A 153 -1.55 -14.74 14.49
C PHE A 153 -2.25 -14.85 15.85
N ILE A 154 -2.43 -13.75 16.58
CA ILE A 154 -3.23 -13.72 17.81
C ILE A 154 -4.73 -13.69 17.49
N VAL A 155 -5.12 -12.92 16.46
CA VAL A 155 -6.52 -12.59 16.18
C VAL A 155 -7.18 -13.52 15.17
N ALA A 156 -6.40 -14.17 14.29
CA ALA A 156 -6.91 -14.90 13.13
C ALA A 156 -6.41 -16.34 13.08
N THR A 157 -7.18 -17.23 12.42
CA THR A 157 -6.69 -18.56 12.02
C THR A 157 -5.91 -18.49 10.70
N PRO A 158 -5.04 -19.46 10.38
CA PRO A 158 -4.30 -19.48 9.12
C PRO A 158 -5.23 -19.55 7.90
N ASP A 159 -6.36 -20.24 8.04
CA ASP A 159 -7.41 -20.32 7.02
C ASP A 159 -8.11 -18.97 6.78
N ASP A 160 -8.34 -18.19 7.83
CA ASP A 160 -8.90 -16.84 7.68
C ASP A 160 -7.90 -15.91 7.00
N ILE A 161 -6.61 -16.01 7.34
CA ILE A 161 -5.54 -15.22 6.73
C ILE A 161 -5.44 -15.51 5.23
N SER A 162 -5.45 -16.79 4.84
CA SER A 162 -5.34 -17.21 3.45
C SER A 162 -6.55 -16.79 2.62
N ARG A 163 -7.77 -16.88 3.16
CA ARG A 163 -9.01 -16.50 2.47
C ARG A 163 -9.28 -15.01 2.41
N ALA A 164 -8.77 -14.24 3.38
CA ALA A 164 -9.03 -12.80 3.44
C ALA A 164 -8.15 -12.00 2.49
N GLY A 165 -6.93 -12.48 2.20
CA GLY A 165 -6.02 -11.84 1.26
C GLY A 165 -5.85 -10.34 1.53
N VAL A 166 -6.23 -9.52 0.56
CA VAL A 166 -6.09 -8.06 0.61
C VAL A 166 -7.04 -7.36 1.60
N GLN A 167 -8.09 -8.07 2.03
CA GLN A 167 -9.15 -7.55 2.91
C GLN A 167 -8.97 -8.04 4.36
N LEU A 168 -7.80 -8.59 4.71
CA LEU A 168 -7.53 -9.20 6.03
C LEU A 168 -7.96 -8.30 7.18
N VAL A 169 -7.45 -7.08 7.24
CA VAL A 169 -7.71 -6.16 8.37
C VAL A 169 -9.21 -5.85 8.50
N ALA A 170 -9.90 -5.62 7.38
CA ALA A 170 -11.33 -5.34 7.37
C ALA A 170 -12.16 -6.54 7.85
N ARG A 171 -11.78 -7.76 7.48
CA ARG A 171 -12.48 -8.98 7.93
C ARG A 171 -12.22 -9.28 9.41
N LEU A 172 -10.97 -9.11 9.88
CA LEU A 172 -10.62 -9.33 11.28
C LEU A 172 -11.38 -8.40 12.22
N LEU A 173 -11.36 -7.09 11.94
CA LEU A 173 -12.10 -6.13 12.76
C LEU A 173 -13.61 -6.28 12.57
N GLY A 174 -14.05 -6.72 11.39
CA GLY A 174 -15.44 -7.06 11.12
C GLY A 174 -15.97 -8.21 11.99
N ASN A 175 -15.15 -9.24 12.19
CA ASN A 175 -15.50 -10.39 13.03
C ASN A 175 -15.56 -10.01 14.52
N LEU A 176 -14.78 -9.02 14.96
CA LEU A 176 -14.72 -8.58 16.36
C LEU A 176 -15.76 -7.50 16.72
N PHE A 177 -15.94 -6.50 15.86
CA PHE A 177 -16.75 -5.30 16.13
C PHE A 177 -17.98 -5.18 15.22
N GLY A 178 -18.21 -6.15 14.33
CA GLY A 178 -19.35 -6.21 13.42
C GLY A 178 -19.12 -5.57 12.04
N SER A 179 -20.14 -5.65 11.19
CA SER A 179 -20.06 -5.28 9.77
C SER A 179 -19.75 -3.80 9.53
N ALA A 180 -20.16 -2.90 10.43
CA ALA A 180 -19.85 -1.48 10.35
C ALA A 180 -18.34 -1.22 10.50
N ALA A 181 -17.68 -1.87 11.47
CA ALA A 181 -16.24 -1.77 11.66
C ALA A 181 -15.47 -2.28 10.44
N SER A 182 -15.93 -3.38 9.83
CA SER A 182 -15.35 -3.90 8.59
C SER A 182 -15.28 -2.86 7.47
N ARG A 183 -16.40 -2.15 7.24
CA ARG A 183 -16.50 -1.12 6.20
C ARG A 183 -15.61 0.08 6.48
N VAL A 184 -15.60 0.56 7.72
CA VAL A 184 -14.76 1.69 8.14
C VAL A 184 -13.29 1.34 7.97
N THR A 185 -12.86 0.18 8.44
CA THR A 185 -11.47 -0.27 8.31
C THR A 185 -11.06 -0.48 6.86
N ALA A 186 -11.94 -1.06 6.02
CA ALA A 186 -11.67 -1.17 4.58
C ALA A 186 -11.50 0.22 3.93
N ALA A 187 -12.34 1.19 4.27
CA ALA A 187 -12.18 2.56 3.79
C ALA A 187 -10.85 3.19 4.25
N MET A 188 -10.44 2.97 5.51
CA MET A 188 -9.13 3.44 6.01
C MET A 188 -7.96 2.82 5.23
N VAL A 189 -8.01 1.51 4.96
CA VAL A 189 -6.98 0.80 4.18
C VAL A 189 -6.94 1.28 2.73
N ALA A 190 -8.10 1.51 2.11
CA ALA A 190 -8.21 2.08 0.77
C ALA A 190 -7.58 3.49 0.71
N LEU A 191 -7.93 4.37 1.65
CA LEU A 191 -7.38 5.73 1.74
C LEU A 191 -5.86 5.72 2.01
N SER A 192 -5.38 4.82 2.86
CA SER A 192 -3.95 4.65 3.14
C SER A 192 -3.16 4.23 1.90
N THR A 193 -3.69 3.27 1.14
CA THR A 193 -3.07 2.79 -0.08
C THR A 193 -3.11 3.88 -1.16
N PHE A 194 -4.20 4.63 -1.25
CA PHE A 194 -4.34 5.78 -2.13
C PHE A 194 -3.29 6.88 -1.84
N GLY A 195 -3.07 7.23 -0.56
CA GLY A 195 -2.03 8.18 -0.18
C GLY A 195 -0.61 7.69 -0.54
N SER A 196 -0.36 6.40 -0.38
CA SER A 196 0.91 5.77 -0.78
C SER A 196 1.14 5.84 -2.30
N MET A 197 0.08 5.73 -3.11
CA MET A 197 0.15 5.90 -4.56
C MET A 197 0.51 7.34 -4.95
N ILE A 198 -0.10 8.35 -4.32
CA ILE A 198 0.25 9.77 -4.56
C ILE A 198 1.72 10.04 -4.22
N SER A 199 2.18 9.56 -3.06
CA SER A 199 3.57 9.74 -2.62
C SER A 199 4.58 9.12 -3.61
N THR A 200 4.31 7.90 -4.06
CA THR A 200 5.18 7.21 -5.02
C THR A 200 5.17 7.91 -6.39
N ALA A 201 4.00 8.35 -6.86
CA ALA A 201 3.88 9.13 -8.08
C ALA A 201 4.67 10.43 -8.01
N PHE A 202 4.65 11.09 -6.86
CA PHE A 202 5.40 12.31 -6.64
C PHE A 202 6.93 12.10 -6.70
N ALA A 203 7.44 10.98 -6.17
CA ALA A 203 8.86 10.64 -6.24
C ALA A 203 9.30 10.30 -7.68
N VAL A 204 8.54 9.45 -8.37
CA VAL A 204 8.86 8.98 -9.73
C VAL A 204 8.87 10.12 -10.75
N THR A 205 7.91 11.04 -10.66
CA THR A 205 7.80 12.17 -11.60
C THR A 205 9.01 13.11 -11.55
N ARG A 206 9.70 13.20 -10.41
CA ARG A 206 10.96 13.97 -10.26
C ARG A 206 12.13 13.30 -10.94
N VAL A 207 12.28 11.98 -10.77
CA VAL A 207 13.34 11.23 -11.47
C VAL A 207 13.17 11.36 -12.99
N ILE A 208 11.93 11.20 -13.48
CA ILE A 208 11.64 11.36 -14.92
C ILE A 208 11.97 12.77 -15.39
N ARG A 209 11.70 13.80 -14.59
CA ARG A 209 12.05 15.18 -14.92
C ARG A 209 13.56 15.38 -15.02
N GLU A 210 14.35 14.89 -14.06
CA GLU A 210 15.81 15.02 -14.11
C GLU A 210 16.38 14.29 -15.34
N LEU A 211 15.88 13.10 -15.65
CA LEU A 211 16.24 12.37 -16.89
C LEU A 211 15.82 13.13 -18.16
N ALA A 212 14.71 13.86 -18.13
CA ALA A 212 14.28 14.73 -19.24
C ALA A 212 15.21 15.92 -19.43
N LEU A 213 15.70 16.52 -18.33
CA LEU A 213 16.65 17.63 -18.38
C LEU A 213 18.01 17.20 -18.93
N GLU A 214 18.43 15.97 -18.66
CA GLU A 214 19.63 15.36 -19.25
C GLU A 214 19.44 14.92 -20.72
N GLY A 215 18.21 15.01 -21.26
CA GLY A 215 17.91 14.69 -22.65
C GLY A 215 17.90 13.19 -22.99
N ILE A 216 17.90 12.32 -21.97
CA ILE A 216 18.00 10.86 -22.15
C ILE A 216 16.69 10.25 -22.70
N ILE A 217 15.54 10.84 -22.37
CA ILE A 217 14.23 10.31 -22.72
C ILE A 217 13.58 11.02 -23.92
N PRO A 218 12.91 10.27 -24.83
CA PRO A 218 12.18 10.86 -25.94
C PRO A 218 11.09 11.81 -25.43
N ALA A 219 10.85 12.92 -26.14
CA ALA A 219 9.96 14.01 -25.74
C ALA A 219 10.39 14.80 -24.47
N ALA A 220 11.70 14.87 -24.19
CA ALA A 220 12.31 15.68 -23.13
C ALA A 220 11.75 17.11 -22.99
N GLY A 221 11.42 17.79 -24.11
CA GLY A 221 10.86 19.15 -24.09
C GLY A 221 9.42 19.25 -23.56
N ILE A 222 8.65 18.16 -23.55
CA ILE A 222 7.31 18.11 -22.96
C ILE A 222 7.41 17.66 -21.49
N LEU A 223 8.30 16.71 -21.19
CA LEU A 223 8.45 16.11 -19.86
C LEU A 223 9.20 16.99 -18.86
N SER A 224 10.09 17.87 -19.33
CA SER A 224 10.82 18.82 -18.49
C SER A 224 10.00 20.04 -18.07
N LYS A 225 8.86 20.30 -18.74
CA LYS A 225 8.01 21.46 -18.46
C LYS A 225 7.33 21.34 -17.09
N MET A 226 7.54 22.36 -16.26
CA MET A 226 6.80 22.50 -15.01
C MET A 226 5.47 23.20 -15.25
N SER A 227 4.41 22.69 -14.61
CA SER A 227 3.15 23.43 -14.51
C SER A 227 3.31 24.63 -13.56
N LYS A 228 2.40 25.61 -13.65
CA LYS A 228 2.33 26.76 -12.72
C LYS A 228 2.26 26.35 -11.24
N SER A 229 1.82 25.12 -10.97
CA SER A 229 1.71 24.54 -9.62
C SER A 229 3.02 23.95 -9.06
N GLY A 230 4.14 24.04 -9.80
CA GLY A 230 5.45 23.51 -9.38
C GLY A 230 5.61 21.99 -9.52
N ASN A 231 4.61 21.31 -10.11
CA ASN A 231 4.66 19.88 -10.42
C ASN A 231 4.86 19.67 -11.94
N PRO A 232 5.63 18.64 -12.36
CA PRO A 232 5.79 18.28 -13.77
C PRO A 232 4.53 17.52 -14.26
N ALA A 233 3.43 18.26 -14.45
CA ALA A 233 2.11 17.70 -14.76
C ALA A 233 2.10 16.84 -16.04
N SER A 234 2.92 17.18 -17.04
CA SER A 234 3.11 16.41 -18.27
C SER A 234 3.83 15.07 -18.05
N ALA A 235 4.81 15.02 -17.15
CA ALA A 235 5.48 13.77 -16.77
C ALA A 235 4.51 12.83 -16.02
N THR A 236 3.65 13.39 -15.16
CA THR A 236 2.64 12.62 -14.42
C THR A 236 1.57 12.04 -15.35
N SER A 237 1.04 12.84 -16.28
CA SER A 237 -0.08 12.42 -17.14
C SER A 237 0.35 11.52 -18.30
N VAL A 238 1.50 11.77 -18.94
CA VAL A 238 1.90 10.99 -20.13
C VAL A 238 2.67 9.74 -19.74
N PHE A 239 3.61 9.84 -18.80
CA PHE A 239 4.55 8.76 -18.50
C PHE A 239 4.07 7.82 -17.40
N MET A 240 3.24 8.32 -16.48
CA MET A 240 2.75 7.50 -15.37
C MET A 240 1.38 6.89 -15.65
N PHE A 241 0.46 7.65 -16.24
CA PHE A 241 -0.89 7.16 -16.54
C PHE A 241 -0.91 6.17 -17.72
N GLY A 242 -0.21 6.47 -18.82
CA GLY A 242 -0.23 5.64 -20.04
C GLY A 242 0.21 4.18 -19.81
N PRO A 243 1.47 3.94 -19.37
CA PRO A 243 1.96 2.59 -19.13
C PRO A 243 1.18 1.84 -18.04
N SER A 244 0.69 2.56 -17.01
CA SER A 244 -0.08 1.95 -15.92
C SER A 244 -1.47 1.51 -16.38
N VAL A 245 -2.15 2.30 -17.22
CA VAL A 245 -3.44 1.91 -17.81
C VAL A 245 -3.28 0.73 -18.75
N VAL A 246 -2.22 0.72 -19.56
CA VAL A 246 -1.89 -0.42 -20.44
C VAL A 246 -1.60 -1.67 -19.61
N ALA A 247 -0.82 -1.58 -18.53
CA ALA A 247 -0.57 -2.70 -17.63
C ALA A 247 -1.85 -3.19 -16.94
N VAL A 248 -2.75 -2.29 -16.54
CA VAL A 248 -4.08 -2.62 -15.97
C VAL A 248 -5.04 -3.22 -17.00
N LEU A 249 -4.83 -3.01 -18.30
CA LEU A 249 -5.67 -3.63 -19.34
C LEU A 249 -5.12 -4.97 -19.83
N LEU A 250 -3.80 -5.07 -19.98
CA LEU A 250 -3.12 -6.22 -20.59
C LEU A 250 -2.84 -7.39 -19.63
N LEU A 251 -2.61 -7.13 -18.33
CA LEU A 251 -2.27 -8.22 -17.42
C LEU A 251 -3.53 -9.05 -17.07
N PRO A 252 -3.51 -10.39 -17.19
CA PRO A 252 -4.62 -11.22 -16.74
C PRO A 252 -4.62 -11.32 -15.20
N PHE A 253 -5.49 -10.56 -14.54
CA PHE A 253 -5.53 -10.42 -13.08
C PHE A 253 -6.10 -11.63 -12.34
N GLY A 254 -6.87 -12.47 -13.02
CA GLY A 254 -7.52 -13.65 -12.41
C GLY A 254 -6.57 -14.77 -11.97
N ARG A 255 -5.26 -14.73 -12.29
CA ARG A 255 -4.30 -15.79 -11.92
C ARG A 255 -3.28 -15.42 -10.84
N LEU A 256 -3.10 -14.14 -10.51
CA LEU A 256 -2.16 -13.74 -9.44
C LEU A 256 -2.78 -13.78 -8.04
N THR A 257 -4.11 -13.72 -7.94
CA THR A 257 -4.87 -14.05 -6.72
C THR A 257 -5.07 -15.57 -6.55
N ILE A 258 -4.88 -16.36 -7.61
CA ILE A 258 -4.86 -17.84 -7.59
C ILE A 258 -3.42 -18.37 -7.65
N ILE A 259 -2.47 -17.67 -7.02
CA ILE A 259 -1.40 -18.40 -6.35
C ILE A 259 -1.96 -18.60 -4.95
N LYS A 260 -2.78 -19.65 -4.85
CA LYS A 260 -3.25 -20.22 -3.60
C LYS A 260 -2.03 -20.31 -2.67
N CYS A 261 -2.11 -19.68 -1.51
CA CYS A 261 -1.46 -20.27 -0.35
C CYS A 261 -2.03 -21.68 -0.16
#